data_AF-A0A7C4EDG7-F1
#
_entry.id   AF-A0A7C4EDG7-F1
#
_cell.length_a   1.000
_cell.length_b   1.000
_cell.length_c   1.000
_cell.angle_alpha   90.00
_cell.angle_beta   90.00
_cell.angle_gamma   90.00
#
_symmetry.space_group_name_H-M   'P 1'
#
loop_
_entity.id
_entity.type
_entity.pdbx_description
1 polymer ?
#
loop_
_entity_poly.entity_id
_entity_poly.type
_entity_poly.pdbx_seq_one_letter_code
_entity_poly.pdbx_strand_id
1 'polypeptide(L)' 'MDKREAIKKVMQYKLLLGNHFDLESVYLFGSFANDTNKEDSDIDVAVIVKNISGDYFAINPIALEVKKTS' A
#
# COMPACT_ATOMS: atom_id res chain seq x y z
N MET A 1 15.35 3.84 1.22
CA MET A 1 14.43 4.01 0.06
C MET A 1 14.07 5.49 -0.09
N ASP A 2 14.06 6.03 -1.32
CA ASP A 2 13.65 7.42 -1.56
C ASP A 2 12.14 7.54 -1.91
N LYS A 3 11.59 8.76 -1.84
CA LYS A 3 10.16 9.02 -2.10
C LYS A 3 9.73 8.66 -3.52
N ARG A 4 10.62 8.79 -4.52
CA ARG A 4 10.29 8.42 -5.91
C ARG A 4 10.19 6.91 -6.05
N GLU A 5 11.08 6.17 -5.39
CA GLU A 5 11.03 4.71 -5.33
C GLU A 5 9.75 4.23 -4.62
N ALA A 6 9.37 4.88 -3.51
CA ALA A 6 8.12 4.59 -2.80
C ALA A 6 6.89 4.81 -3.72
N ILE A 7 6.82 5.96 -4.41
CA ILE A 7 5.74 6.24 -5.37
C ILE A 7 5.68 5.19 -6.49
N LYS A 8 6.83 4.75 -7.02
CA LYS A 8 6.88 3.68 -8.03
C LYS A 8 6.30 2.36 -7.50
N LYS A 9 6.66 1.96 -6.29
CA LYS A 9 6.11 0.75 -5.64
C LYS A 9 4.60 0.86 -5.43
N VAL A 10 4.10 2.01 -4.98
CA VAL A 10 2.65 2.25 -4.82
C VAL A 10 1.91 2.19 -6.15
N MET A 11 2.49 2.74 -7.23
CA MET A 11 1.89 2.63 -8.57
C MET A 11 1.82 1.18 -9.06
N GLN A 12 2.89 0.40 -8.87
CA GLN A 12 2.88 -1.03 -9.20
C GLN A 12 1.84 -1.79 -8.37
N TYR A 13 1.75 -1.49 -7.08
CA TYR A 13 0.78 -2.10 -6.19
C TYR A 13 -0.67 -1.76 -6.61
N LYS A 14 -0.95 -0.50 -6.97
CA LYS A 14 -2.25 -0.08 -7.53
C LYS A 14 -2.62 -0.89 -8.77
N LEU A 15 -1.69 -1.12 -9.69
CA LEU A 15 -1.95 -1.90 -10.90
C LEU A 15 -2.30 -3.36 -10.58
N LEU A 16 -1.60 -3.96 -9.62
CA LEU A 16 -1.90 -5.32 -9.16
C LEU A 16 -3.28 -5.40 -8.52
N LEU A 17 -3.60 -4.49 -7.61
CA LEU A 17 -4.89 -4.42 -6.94
C LEU A 17 -6.06 -4.17 -7.90
N GLY A 18 -5.84 -3.42 -8.98
CA GLY A 18 -6.87 -3.14 -9.99
C GLY A 18 -7.37 -4.38 -10.73
N ASN A 19 -6.62 -5.49 -10.71
CA ASN A 19 -7.07 -6.76 -11.26
C ASN A 19 -8.02 -7.52 -10.32
N HIS A 20 -8.08 -7.12 -9.06
CA HIS A 20 -8.84 -7.79 -8.00
C HIS A 20 -9.99 -6.94 -7.45
N PHE A 21 -9.86 -5.60 -7.51
CA PHE A 21 -10.81 -4.66 -6.93
C PHE A 21 -11.18 -3.53 -7.89
N ASP A 22 -12.43 -3.07 -7.81
CA ASP A 22 -12.83 -1.79 -8.40
C ASP A 22 -12.30 -0.64 -7.52
N LEU A 23 -11.04 -0.28 -7.79
CA LEU A 23 -10.33 0.79 -7.09
C LEU A 23 -10.96 2.16 -7.40
N GLU A 24 -11.25 2.92 -6.35
CA GLU A 24 -11.61 4.33 -6.45
C GLU A 24 -10.36 5.21 -6.40
N SER A 25 -9.51 4.99 -5.39
CA SER A 25 -8.30 5.79 -5.20
C SER A 25 -7.25 5.06 -4.35
N VAL A 26 -6.00 5.51 -4.47
CA VAL A 26 -4.87 5.01 -3.68
C VAL A 26 -4.05 6.23 -3.23
N TYR A 27 -3.80 6.33 -1.93
CA TYR A 27 -3.08 7.44 -1.31
C TYR A 27 -1.85 6.95 -0.59
N LEU A 28 -0.73 7.65 -0.80
CA LEU A 28 0.47 7.50 0.03
C LEU A 28 0.24 8.23 1.35
N PHE A 29 0.50 7.54 2.46
CA PHE A 29 0.35 8.04 3.81
C PHE A 29 1.69 7.97 4.56
N GLY A 30 1.68 8.44 5.81
CA GLY A 30 2.79 8.25 6.74
C GLY A 30 4.03 9.09 6.40
N SER A 31 5.19 8.55 6.75
CA SER A 31 6.47 9.28 6.73
C SER A 31 6.86 9.74 5.33
N PHE A 32 6.58 8.94 4.29
CA PHE A 32 6.83 9.27 2.89
C PHE A 32 5.89 10.35 2.33
N ALA A 33 4.69 10.51 2.89
CA ALA A 33 3.81 11.63 2.54
C ALA A 33 4.33 12.94 3.14
N ASN A 34 4.86 12.89 4.36
CA ASN A 34 5.29 14.05 5.15
C ASN A 34 6.77 14.43 5.00
N ASP A 35 7.52 13.80 4.08
CA ASP A 35 8.96 14.02 3.88
C ASP A 35 9.80 13.81 5.15
N THR A 36 9.34 12.95 6.06
CA THR A 36 10.01 12.58 7.32
C THR A 36 10.49 11.13 7.31
N ASN A 37 10.49 10.49 6.14
CA ASN A 37 10.93 9.12 5.97
C ASN A 37 12.45 8.97 6.19
N LYS A 38 12.83 7.83 6.76
CA LYS A 38 14.21 7.37 6.95
C LYS A 38 14.51 6.23 5.98
N GLU A 39 15.77 5.80 5.92
CA GLU A 39 16.18 4.71 5.00
C GLU A 39 15.42 3.41 5.24
N ASP A 40 15.05 3.14 6.50
CA ASP A 40 14.36 1.95 7.02
C ASP A 40 12.84 2.15 7.18
N SER A 41 12.29 3.26 6.71
CA SER A 41 10.84 3.52 6.84
C SER A 41 10.00 2.62 5.93
N ASP A 42 8.89 2.14 6.49
CA ASP A 42 7.83 1.45 5.76
C ASP A 42 7.03 2.41 4.87
N ILE A 43 6.28 1.86 3.91
CA ILE A 43 5.34 2.61 3.06
C ILE A 43 3.92 2.37 3.56
N ASP A 44 3.29 3.42 4.04
CA ASP A 44 1.86 3.40 4.39
C ASP A 44 1.02 3.79 3.16
N VAL A 45 0.00 2.98 2.85
CA VAL A 45 -0.88 3.22 1.70
C VAL A 45 -2.33 3.01 2.11
N ALA A 46 -3.18 4.01 1.84
CA ALA A 46 -4.62 3.87 1.95
C ALA A 46 -5.22 3.52 0.57
N VAL A 47 -6.02 2.47 0.51
CA VAL A 47 -6.69 2.01 -0.71
C VAL A 47 -8.19 2.14 -0.52
N ILE A 48 -8.85 2.88 -1.41
CA ILE A 48 -10.29 3.06 -1.43
C ILE A 48 -10.84 2.27 -2.61
N VAL A 49 -11.88 1.47 -2.36
CA VAL A 49 -12.57 0.63 -3.33
C VAL A 49 -14.06 0.94 -3.31
N LYS A 50 -14.71 0.91 -4.48
CA LYS A 50 -16.13 1.26 -4.58
C LYS A 50 -17.05 0.24 -3.92
N ASN A 51 -16.64 -1.02 -3.96
CA ASN A 51 -17.39 -2.11 -3.38
C ASN A 51 -16.43 -3.20 -2.89
N ILE A 52 -16.78 -3.79 -1.75
CA ILE A 52 -16.08 -4.92 -1.15
C ILE A 52 -17.09 -6.07 -1.17
N SER A 53 -16.98 -6.93 -2.20
CA SER A 53 -17.76 -8.16 -2.27
C SER A 53 -16.92 -9.33 -1.75
N GLY A 54 -17.21 -9.81 -0.54
CA GLY A 54 -16.54 -10.95 0.07
C GLY A 54 -16.49 -10.86 1.59
N ASP A 55 -16.07 -11.93 2.26
CA ASP A 55 -15.74 -11.90 3.69
C ASP A 55 -14.43 -11.12 3.87
N TYR A 56 -14.44 -10.00 4.61
CA TYR A 56 -13.32 -9.06 4.80
C TYR A 56 -11.96 -9.76 5.03
N PHE A 57 -11.96 -10.91 5.70
CA PHE A 57 -10.77 -11.72 5.95
C PHE A 57 -10.24 -12.50 4.74
N ALA A 58 -11.10 -12.88 3.78
CA ALA A 58 -10.72 -13.46 2.49
C ALA A 58 -10.16 -12.41 1.51
N ILE A 59 -10.40 -11.13 1.80
CA ILE A 59 -10.04 -9.97 0.98
C ILE A 59 -8.79 -9.27 1.49
N ASN A 60 -8.19 -9.77 2.58
CA ASN A 60 -6.97 -9.21 3.15
C ASN A 60 -5.93 -9.02 2.05
N PRO A 61 -5.55 -7.77 1.71
CA PRO A 61 -4.23 -7.56 1.18
C PRO A 61 -3.34 -7.85 2.38
N ILE A 62 -2.66 -9.01 2.35
CA ILE A 62 -1.61 -9.44 3.27
C ILE A 62 -1.06 -8.19 3.96
N ALA A 63 -1.49 -7.93 5.19
CA ALA A 63 -0.84 -6.95 6.03
C ALA A 63 0.63 -7.34 5.95
N LEU A 64 1.45 -6.47 5.37
CA LEU A 64 2.85 -6.75 5.10
C LEU A 64 3.54 -6.83 6.46
N GLU A 65 3.37 -7.96 7.15
CA GLU A 65 4.18 -8.34 8.29
C GLU A 65 5.54 -8.70 7.69
N VAL A 66 6.35 -7.67 7.43
CA VAL A 66 7.76 -7.86 7.19
C VAL A 66 8.32 -8.35 8.52
N LYS A 67 8.33 -9.68 8.66
CA LYS A 67 8.91 -10.35 9.82
C LYS A 67 10.33 -9.85 10.02
N LYS A 68 10.56 -9.26 11.19
CA LYS A 68 11.90 -9.11 11.77
C LYS A 68 12.61 -10.44 11.60
N THR A 69 13.62 -10.47 10.74
CA THR A 69 14.52 -11.61 10.64
C THR A 69 15.89 -11.13 11.10
N SER A 70 16.24 -11.59 12.31
CA SER A 70 17.53 -11.47 13.03
C SER A 70 17.76 -10.18 13.81
#